data_AF-A0A9X2LJ82-F1
#
_entry.id   AF-A0A9X2LJ82-F1
#
_cell.length_a   1.000
_cell.length_b   1.000
_cell.length_c   1.000
_cell.angle_alpha   90.00
_cell.angle_beta   90.00
_cell.angle_gamma   90.00
#
_symmetry.space_group_name_H-M   'P 1'
#
loop_
_entity.id
_entity.type
_entity.pdbx_description
1 polymer ?
#
loop_
_entity_poly.entity_id
_entity_poly.type
_entity_poly.pdbx_seq_one_letter_code
_entity_poly.pdbx_strand_id
1 'polypeptide(L)'
;MPVLTQTCARAGAVLGDSFDAELASFVAGADETAALAAFDELTERDLLRREGPLGRFRFRHPLVRTAVYQSAGSGWRIEAHRKAANALALRGAPPAARAPHIRQSARPGDARAVEDLIAAAEQMTALAPVTAAEWLGAAIALSGPRQERSQPELLLKQAAALVTAGRLREGQDILRTAAHALPEDDLRLRARITATRADVEYQLGHYHQATALLLRELKDGADGLSPAEIADLQLGVASVALRRGDVDSAAERSEEALRTLQEPGGDGPGREPMRAARAGSLLALAHATAGDAAQADLHLARAVQTLDDTDDRILAPHVDVPALTGWAELTRGDLDAALRHLDRGLRLARLTGRTAVAADLYAASAHVLTLLGRLDEAEAHAEDAAEAAVLIGNDEPRSLAASARSAIALWRGDVARALAACEEAMSRDSLAPGPPRAAIGGMLGPCLLESGDPAGCVRAVLTAGGGTDLLRFGALTRPRWFRVLTRAELARGDVAAAGRRAEDAAAALTPDSPAGQRGFALLARAEVGLSLKEAESEAAEQADEAATAFRTARMPLYEATASLAAGSALAACGRHAEALTRFVRARDLSAACGVPALRDRAEERLRRSADVRP
;
A
#
# COMPACT_ATOMS: atom_id res chain seq x y z
N MET A 1 13.98 -53.79 -9.90
CA MET A 1 13.49 -53.71 -8.50
C MET A 1 12.29 -54.64 -8.33
N PRO A 2 12.14 -55.33 -7.18
CA PRO A 2 10.94 -56.10 -6.85
C PRO A 2 9.65 -55.26 -6.92
N VAL A 3 8.50 -55.91 -7.16
CA VAL A 3 7.20 -55.24 -7.30
C VAL A 3 6.79 -54.51 -6.01
N LEU A 4 7.07 -55.11 -4.85
CA LEU A 4 6.82 -54.49 -3.55
C LEU A 4 7.64 -53.21 -3.37
N THR A 5 8.95 -53.26 -3.67
CA THR A 5 9.88 -52.11 -3.62
C THR A 5 9.42 -50.96 -4.53
N GLN A 6 8.94 -51.27 -5.73
CA GLN A 6 8.35 -50.25 -6.61
C GLN A 6 7.06 -49.66 -6.03
N THR A 7 6.21 -50.49 -5.42
CA THR A 7 4.94 -50.05 -4.82
C THR A 7 5.17 -49.17 -3.59
N CYS A 8 6.09 -49.54 -2.71
CA CYS A 8 6.50 -48.73 -1.55
C CYS A 8 7.11 -47.39 -1.98
N ALA A 9 7.95 -47.37 -3.03
CA ALA A 9 8.47 -46.13 -3.60
C ALA A 9 7.34 -45.23 -4.13
N ARG A 10 6.37 -45.81 -4.86
CA ARG A 10 5.21 -45.07 -5.36
C ARG A 10 4.32 -44.54 -4.24
N ALA A 11 4.12 -45.32 -3.17
CA ALA A 11 3.36 -44.89 -2.00
C ALA A 11 4.03 -43.72 -1.27
N GLY A 12 5.35 -43.78 -1.06
CA GLY A 12 6.12 -42.66 -0.57
C GLY A 12 5.98 -41.42 -1.47
N ALA A 13 6.03 -41.60 -2.79
CA ALA A 13 5.91 -40.49 -3.74
C ALA A 13 4.52 -39.82 -3.72
N VAL A 14 3.46 -40.58 -3.46
CA VAL A 14 2.09 -40.08 -3.23
C VAL A 14 2.02 -39.24 -1.95
N LEU A 15 2.68 -39.67 -0.87
CA LEU A 15 2.66 -39.01 0.44
C LEU A 15 3.43 -37.69 0.49
N GLY A 16 4.45 -37.51 -0.34
CA GLY A 16 5.16 -36.24 -0.47
C GLY A 16 6.67 -36.40 -0.51
N ASP A 17 7.38 -35.29 -0.33
CA ASP A 17 8.85 -35.27 -0.34
C ASP A 17 9.46 -35.96 0.90
N SER A 18 8.74 -35.91 2.02
CA SER A 18 9.02 -36.63 3.26
C SER A 18 7.77 -37.37 3.72
N PHE A 19 7.92 -38.62 4.17
CA PHE A 19 6.81 -39.47 4.60
C PHE A 19 7.20 -40.38 5.76
N ASP A 20 6.17 -40.78 6.50
CA ASP A 20 6.24 -41.78 7.56
C ASP A 20 6.16 -43.20 6.97
N ALA A 21 7.04 -44.10 7.43
CA ALA A 21 7.12 -45.47 6.91
C ALA A 21 5.83 -46.27 7.13
N GLU A 22 5.18 -46.09 8.29
CA GLU A 22 3.94 -46.79 8.62
C GLU A 22 2.81 -46.35 7.66
N LEU A 23 2.67 -45.04 7.43
CA LEU A 23 1.69 -44.49 6.48
C LEU A 23 1.97 -44.95 5.03
N ALA A 24 3.23 -45.00 4.62
CA ALA A 24 3.62 -45.47 3.29
C ALA A 24 3.33 -46.97 3.10
N SER A 25 3.56 -47.78 4.13
CA SER A 25 3.21 -49.21 4.17
C SER A 25 1.71 -49.42 4.00
N PHE A 26 0.90 -48.64 4.73
CA PHE A 26 -0.56 -48.68 4.63
C PHE A 26 -1.06 -48.33 3.22
N VAL A 27 -0.54 -47.25 2.63
CA VAL A 27 -0.91 -46.83 1.26
C VAL A 27 -0.49 -47.87 0.22
N ALA A 28 0.69 -48.48 0.40
CA ALA A 28 1.17 -49.57 -0.44
C ALA A 28 0.33 -50.86 -0.29
N GLY A 29 -0.41 -51.02 0.81
CA GLY A 29 -1.12 -52.26 1.14
C GLY A 29 -0.16 -53.40 1.50
N ALA A 30 0.99 -53.04 2.09
CA ALA A 30 2.06 -53.96 2.43
C ALA A 30 2.11 -54.24 3.94
N ASP A 31 2.55 -55.43 4.31
CA ASP A 31 2.97 -55.71 5.69
C ASP A 31 4.13 -54.79 6.08
N GLU A 32 4.12 -54.30 7.32
CA GLU A 32 5.08 -53.30 7.79
C GLU A 32 6.53 -53.81 7.72
N THR A 33 6.77 -55.08 8.09
CA THR A 33 8.13 -55.66 8.06
C THR A 33 8.65 -55.76 6.62
N ALA A 34 7.77 -56.17 5.70
CA ALA A 34 8.10 -56.28 4.28
C ALA A 34 8.33 -54.90 3.63
N ALA A 35 7.57 -53.88 4.06
CA ALA A 35 7.73 -52.51 3.59
C ALA A 35 9.02 -51.85 4.11
N LEU A 36 9.40 -52.09 5.37
CA LEU A 36 10.68 -51.63 5.92
C LEU A 36 11.87 -52.21 5.15
N ALA A 37 11.86 -53.51 4.85
CA ALA A 37 12.88 -54.14 4.02
C ALA A 37 12.94 -53.52 2.59
N ALA A 38 11.77 -53.17 2.03
CA ALA A 38 11.71 -52.44 0.76
C ALA A 38 12.27 -51.00 0.86
N PHE A 39 12.07 -50.30 1.98
CA PHE A 39 12.67 -48.97 2.19
C PHE A 39 14.19 -49.04 2.39
N ASP A 40 14.70 -50.11 3.03
CA ASP A 40 16.14 -50.37 3.11
C ASP A 40 16.73 -50.56 1.71
N GLU A 41 16.11 -51.39 0.87
CA GLU A 41 16.55 -51.59 -0.53
C GLU A 41 16.51 -50.28 -1.36
N LEU A 42 15.52 -49.42 -1.13
CA LEU A 42 15.44 -48.09 -1.76
C LEU A 42 16.50 -47.13 -1.24
N THR A 43 16.94 -47.28 0.00
CA THR A 43 18.02 -46.49 0.61
C THR A 43 19.39 -46.96 0.10
N GLU A 44 19.61 -48.28 -0.01
CA GLU A 44 20.82 -48.88 -0.59
C GLU A 44 21.02 -48.46 -2.05
N ARG A 45 19.93 -48.34 -2.82
CA ARG A 45 19.95 -47.83 -4.21
C ARG A 45 20.03 -46.31 -4.30
N ASP A 46 20.17 -45.61 -3.18
CA ASP A 46 20.20 -44.16 -3.08
C ASP A 46 19.02 -43.52 -3.83
N LEU A 47 17.79 -43.98 -3.56
CA LEU A 47 16.54 -43.33 -3.99
C LEU A 47 15.86 -42.61 -2.82
N LEU A 48 15.96 -43.19 -1.62
CA LEU A 48 15.48 -42.61 -0.36
C LEU A 48 16.65 -42.32 0.58
N ARG A 49 16.42 -41.38 1.49
CA ARG A 49 17.28 -41.08 2.64
C ARG A 49 16.43 -41.14 3.91
N ARG A 50 16.93 -41.78 4.95
CA ARG A 50 16.32 -41.72 6.28
C ARG A 50 16.41 -40.30 6.82
N GLU A 51 15.32 -39.80 7.37
CA GLU A 51 15.18 -38.45 7.90
C GLU A 51 14.90 -38.50 9.40
N GLY A 52 15.95 -38.28 10.21
CA GLY A 52 15.83 -38.21 11.66
C GLY A 52 15.44 -39.52 12.35
N PRO A 53 15.10 -39.45 13.65
CA PRO A 53 14.90 -40.64 14.50
C PRO A 53 13.50 -41.28 14.43
N LEU A 54 12.53 -40.72 13.70
CA LEU A 54 11.10 -41.10 13.77
C LEU A 54 10.59 -41.95 12.60
N GLY A 55 11.40 -42.85 12.05
CA GLY A 55 10.94 -43.74 10.96
C GLY A 55 10.52 -43.02 9.68
N ARG A 56 11.02 -41.79 9.45
CA ARG A 56 10.70 -41.00 8.26
C ARG A 56 11.73 -41.21 7.16
N PHE A 57 11.25 -41.14 5.93
CA PHE A 57 12.05 -41.22 4.73
C PHE A 57 11.75 -40.02 3.85
N ARG A 58 12.78 -39.53 3.14
CA ARG A 58 12.64 -38.51 2.13
C ARG A 58 13.29 -38.97 0.83
N PHE A 59 12.77 -38.51 -0.30
CA PHE A 59 13.44 -38.73 -1.57
C PHE A 59 14.76 -37.97 -1.60
N ARG A 60 15.80 -38.57 -2.20
CA ARG A 60 17.08 -37.87 -2.39
C ARG A 60 16.94 -36.56 -3.16
N HIS A 61 15.97 -36.52 -4.08
CA HIS A 61 15.76 -35.39 -4.98
C HIS A 61 14.29 -35.31 -5.42
N PRO A 62 13.67 -34.12 -5.46
CA PRO A 62 12.27 -33.95 -5.90
C PRO A 62 11.97 -34.53 -7.28
N LEU A 63 12.91 -34.44 -8.23
CA LEU A 63 12.72 -35.04 -9.57
C LEU A 63 12.62 -36.58 -9.56
N VAL A 64 13.34 -37.25 -8.63
CA VAL A 64 13.23 -38.72 -8.48
C VAL A 64 11.83 -39.07 -7.98
N ARG A 65 11.31 -38.33 -7.00
CA ARG A 65 9.93 -38.49 -6.54
C ARG A 65 8.95 -38.31 -7.69
N THR A 66 9.08 -37.24 -8.47
CA THR A 66 8.20 -36.96 -9.61
C THR A 66 8.21 -38.10 -10.62
N ALA A 67 9.39 -38.63 -10.98
CA ALA A 67 9.52 -39.76 -11.89
C ALA A 67 8.85 -41.04 -11.32
N VAL A 68 9.06 -41.33 -10.04
CA VAL A 68 8.43 -42.47 -9.36
C VAL A 68 6.91 -42.30 -9.31
N TYR A 69 6.41 -41.11 -8.98
CA TYR A 69 4.98 -40.78 -8.96
C TYR A 69 4.35 -40.95 -10.36
N GLN A 70 5.00 -40.44 -11.41
CA GLN A 70 4.53 -40.56 -12.79
C GLN A 70 4.59 -42.00 -13.33
N SER A 71 5.47 -42.84 -12.79
CA SER A 71 5.54 -44.27 -13.15
C SER A 71 4.33 -45.09 -12.66
N ALA A 72 3.51 -44.54 -11.76
CA ALA A 72 2.34 -45.22 -11.22
C ALA A 72 1.11 -45.03 -12.11
N GLY A 73 0.37 -46.13 -12.35
CA GLY A 73 -0.89 -46.07 -13.10
C GLY A 73 -1.87 -45.08 -12.49
N SER A 74 -2.63 -44.37 -13.33
CA SER A 74 -3.58 -43.32 -12.91
C SER A 74 -4.63 -43.84 -11.91
N GLY A 75 -5.24 -45.00 -12.19
CA GLY A 75 -6.22 -45.62 -11.28
C GLY A 75 -5.62 -46.00 -9.92
N TRP A 76 -4.38 -46.51 -9.91
CA TRP A 76 -3.68 -46.82 -8.66
C TRP A 76 -3.38 -45.55 -7.85
N ARG A 77 -3.00 -44.45 -8.50
CA ARG A 77 -2.73 -43.17 -7.81
C ARG A 77 -3.98 -42.62 -7.14
N ILE A 78 -5.13 -42.63 -7.81
CA ILE A 78 -6.42 -42.21 -7.23
C ILE A 78 -6.70 -42.99 -5.94
N GLU A 79 -6.54 -44.31 -6.00
CA GLU A 79 -6.75 -45.20 -4.85
C GLU A 79 -5.71 -44.97 -3.74
N ALA A 80 -4.45 -44.76 -4.08
CA ALA A 80 -3.39 -44.46 -3.12
C ALA A 80 -3.63 -43.13 -2.39
N HIS A 81 -4.06 -42.08 -3.09
CA HIS A 81 -4.46 -40.82 -2.47
C HIS A 81 -5.69 -40.99 -1.56
N ARG A 82 -6.68 -41.80 -1.96
CA ARG A 82 -7.83 -42.11 -1.10
C ARG A 82 -7.42 -42.80 0.20
N LYS A 83 -6.55 -43.81 0.12
CA LYS A 83 -5.99 -44.49 1.30
C LYS A 83 -5.22 -43.53 2.20
N ALA A 84 -4.39 -42.67 1.62
CA ALA A 84 -3.62 -41.67 2.36
C ALA A 84 -4.53 -40.70 3.12
N ALA A 85 -5.54 -40.13 2.44
CA ALA A 85 -6.51 -39.21 3.05
C ALA A 85 -7.25 -39.86 4.24
N ASN A 86 -7.70 -41.11 4.08
CA ASN A 86 -8.41 -41.85 5.13
C ASN A 86 -7.50 -42.18 6.32
N ALA A 87 -6.28 -42.65 6.07
CA ALA A 87 -5.33 -42.97 7.13
C ALA A 87 -4.95 -41.71 7.94
N LEU A 88 -4.72 -40.59 7.26
CA LEU A 88 -4.48 -39.31 7.91
C LEU A 88 -5.68 -38.84 8.74
N ALA A 89 -6.90 -39.02 8.23
CA ALA A 89 -8.11 -38.70 8.98
C ALA A 89 -8.26 -39.55 10.26
N LEU A 90 -7.98 -40.87 10.18
CA LEU A 90 -8.02 -41.77 11.34
C LEU A 90 -6.98 -41.40 12.41
N ARG A 91 -5.82 -40.88 11.99
CA ARG A 91 -4.77 -40.38 12.88
C ARG A 91 -5.03 -38.97 13.42
N GLY A 92 -6.18 -38.36 13.12
CA GLY A 92 -6.52 -37.00 13.56
C GLY A 92 -5.63 -35.91 12.92
N ALA A 93 -5.05 -36.17 11.75
CA ALA A 93 -4.22 -35.19 11.05
C ALA A 93 -5.03 -33.95 10.66
N PRO A 94 -4.42 -32.75 10.68
CA PRO A 94 -5.13 -31.52 10.34
C PRO A 94 -5.65 -31.55 8.89
N PRO A 95 -6.78 -30.86 8.60
CA PRO A 95 -7.36 -30.77 7.25
C PRO A 95 -6.34 -30.41 6.16
N ALA A 96 -5.44 -29.47 6.42
CA ALA A 96 -4.39 -29.06 5.48
C ALA A 96 -3.46 -30.22 5.04
N ALA A 97 -3.19 -31.19 5.90
CA ALA A 97 -2.37 -32.36 5.54
C ALA A 97 -3.13 -33.35 4.63
N ARG A 98 -4.46 -33.38 4.69
CA ARG A 98 -5.30 -34.29 3.90
C ARG A 98 -5.71 -33.71 2.56
N ALA A 99 -5.86 -32.39 2.47
CA ALA A 99 -6.37 -31.68 1.29
C ALA A 99 -5.66 -32.04 -0.04
N PRO A 100 -4.32 -32.17 -0.11
CA PRO A 100 -3.64 -32.60 -1.34
C PRO A 100 -4.07 -33.98 -1.81
N HIS A 101 -4.37 -34.90 -0.89
CA HIS A 101 -4.83 -36.24 -1.20
C HIS A 101 -6.30 -36.24 -1.62
N ILE A 102 -7.15 -35.54 -0.86
CA ILE A 102 -8.58 -35.42 -1.16
C ILE A 102 -8.79 -34.87 -2.58
N ARG A 103 -8.06 -33.81 -2.96
CA ARG A 103 -8.15 -33.21 -4.30
C ARG A 103 -7.87 -34.19 -5.45
N GLN A 104 -7.02 -35.20 -5.22
CA GLN A 104 -6.63 -36.18 -6.24
C GLN A 104 -7.54 -37.41 -6.29
N SER A 105 -8.36 -37.64 -5.26
CA SER A 105 -9.15 -38.88 -5.14
C SER A 105 -10.66 -38.70 -4.96
N ALA A 106 -11.11 -37.52 -4.53
CA ALA A 106 -12.51 -37.24 -4.27
C ALA A 106 -13.34 -37.24 -5.56
N ARG A 107 -14.64 -37.48 -5.42
CA ARG A 107 -15.61 -37.51 -6.52
C ARG A 107 -16.68 -36.43 -6.32
N PRO A 108 -17.30 -35.92 -7.41
CA PRO A 108 -18.44 -35.03 -7.29
C PRO A 108 -19.53 -35.61 -6.38
N GLY A 109 -20.04 -34.78 -5.47
CA GLY A 109 -21.02 -35.16 -4.44
C GLY A 109 -20.44 -35.65 -3.12
N ASP A 110 -19.11 -35.76 -2.97
CA ASP A 110 -18.47 -36.15 -1.70
C ASP A 110 -18.50 -34.99 -0.68
N ALA A 111 -19.57 -34.95 0.12
CA ALA A 111 -19.80 -33.90 1.11
C ALA A 111 -18.66 -33.80 2.15
N ARG A 112 -18.05 -34.93 2.54
CA ARG A 112 -16.98 -34.93 3.54
C ARG A 112 -15.69 -34.35 2.97
N ALA A 113 -15.38 -34.70 1.71
CA ALA A 113 -14.25 -34.10 1.00
C ALA A 113 -14.41 -32.58 0.86
N VAL A 114 -15.63 -32.09 0.57
CA VAL A 114 -15.94 -30.66 0.48
C VAL A 114 -15.69 -29.96 1.83
N GLU A 115 -16.25 -30.47 2.93
CA GLU A 115 -16.02 -29.93 4.28
C GLU A 115 -14.52 -29.88 4.64
N ASP A 116 -13.81 -30.97 4.35
CA ASP A 116 -12.40 -31.11 4.67
C ASP A 116 -11.52 -30.13 3.87
N LEU A 117 -11.87 -29.86 2.60
CA LEU A 117 -11.19 -28.87 1.77
C LEU A 117 -11.48 -27.43 2.21
N ILE A 118 -12.71 -27.13 2.62
CA ILE A 118 -13.08 -25.81 3.17
C ILE A 118 -12.29 -25.55 4.45
N ALA A 119 -12.30 -26.50 5.39
CA ALA A 119 -11.56 -26.37 6.64
C ALA A 119 -10.05 -26.24 6.41
N ALA A 120 -9.51 -26.97 5.41
CA ALA A 120 -8.11 -26.83 5.02
C ALA A 120 -7.81 -25.44 4.45
N ALA A 121 -8.68 -24.90 3.59
CA ALA A 121 -8.52 -23.59 3.01
C ALA A 121 -8.53 -22.50 4.09
N GLU A 122 -9.45 -22.58 5.05
CA GLU A 122 -9.55 -21.63 6.17
C GLU A 122 -8.27 -21.57 7.02
N GLN A 123 -7.59 -22.71 7.21
CA GLN A 123 -6.29 -22.76 7.90
C GLN A 123 -5.15 -22.11 7.09
N MET A 124 -5.25 -22.13 5.76
CA MET A 124 -4.18 -21.66 4.87
C MET A 124 -4.41 -20.25 4.32
N THR A 125 -5.58 -19.63 4.51
CA THR A 125 -5.89 -18.30 3.95
C THR A 125 -4.83 -17.25 4.26
N ALA A 126 -4.29 -17.23 5.48
CA ALA A 126 -3.28 -16.25 5.89
C ALA A 126 -1.86 -16.60 5.41
N LEU A 127 -1.51 -17.90 5.32
CA LEU A 127 -0.14 -18.36 5.06
C LEU A 127 0.13 -18.70 3.59
N ALA A 128 -0.88 -19.22 2.90
CA ALA A 128 -0.83 -19.60 1.48
C ALA A 128 -2.18 -19.31 0.81
N PRO A 129 -2.54 -18.03 0.60
CA PRO A 129 -3.84 -17.64 0.04
C PRO A 129 -4.11 -18.24 -1.35
N VAL A 130 -3.08 -18.44 -2.18
CA VAL A 130 -3.22 -19.15 -3.47
C VAL A 130 -3.66 -20.61 -3.26
N THR A 131 -3.03 -21.33 -2.34
CA THR A 131 -3.38 -22.71 -2.01
C THR A 131 -4.80 -22.79 -1.41
N ALA A 132 -5.17 -21.84 -0.56
CA ALA A 132 -6.54 -21.76 -0.04
C ALA A 132 -7.56 -21.57 -1.16
N ALA A 133 -7.30 -20.68 -2.13
CA ALA A 133 -8.15 -20.48 -3.29
C ALA A 133 -8.26 -21.73 -4.19
N GLU A 134 -7.16 -22.48 -4.37
CA GLU A 134 -7.18 -23.75 -5.10
C GLU A 134 -8.03 -24.80 -4.41
N TRP A 135 -7.95 -24.91 -3.09
CA TRP A 135 -8.74 -25.88 -2.32
C TRP A 135 -10.22 -25.52 -2.27
N LEU A 136 -10.55 -24.23 -2.18
CA LEU A 136 -11.93 -23.74 -2.32
C LEU A 136 -12.48 -24.03 -3.72
N GLY A 137 -11.68 -23.82 -4.77
CA GLY A 137 -12.06 -24.18 -6.14
C GLY A 137 -12.31 -25.68 -6.31
N ALA A 138 -11.48 -26.53 -5.69
CA ALA A 138 -11.70 -27.97 -5.67
C ALA A 138 -12.97 -28.35 -4.90
N ALA A 139 -13.25 -27.72 -3.75
CA ALA A 139 -14.46 -27.93 -2.99
C ALA A 139 -15.70 -27.57 -3.82
N ILE A 140 -15.69 -26.43 -4.52
CA ILE A 140 -16.77 -26.00 -5.42
C ILE A 140 -17.00 -27.00 -6.55
N ALA A 141 -15.93 -27.52 -7.17
CA ALA A 141 -16.02 -28.51 -8.23
C ALA A 141 -16.54 -29.89 -7.76
N LEU A 142 -16.34 -30.22 -6.47
CA LEU A 142 -16.79 -31.45 -5.85
C LEU A 142 -18.20 -31.34 -5.24
N SER A 143 -18.75 -30.14 -5.09
CA SER A 143 -20.10 -29.91 -4.55
C SER A 143 -21.16 -30.67 -5.35
N GLY A 144 -22.12 -31.28 -4.64
CA GLY A 144 -23.31 -31.88 -5.23
C GLY A 144 -24.53 -30.94 -5.18
N PRO A 145 -25.70 -31.39 -5.66
CA PRO A 145 -26.92 -30.57 -5.71
C PRO A 145 -27.37 -29.99 -4.36
N ARG A 146 -27.04 -30.67 -3.25
CA ARG A 146 -27.37 -30.21 -1.89
C ARG A 146 -26.48 -29.05 -1.43
N GLN A 147 -25.28 -28.91 -1.99
CA GLN A 147 -24.31 -27.87 -1.64
C GLN A 147 -24.38 -26.64 -2.55
N GLU A 148 -25.19 -26.68 -3.63
CA GLU A 148 -25.37 -25.55 -4.57
C GLU A 148 -25.78 -24.25 -3.88
N ARG A 149 -26.60 -24.33 -2.82
CA ARG A 149 -27.00 -23.15 -2.02
C ARG A 149 -25.84 -22.44 -1.32
N SER A 150 -24.75 -23.15 -1.00
CA SER A 150 -23.56 -22.59 -0.36
C SER A 150 -22.50 -22.13 -1.38
N GLN A 151 -22.71 -22.38 -2.67
CA GLN A 151 -21.74 -22.12 -3.72
C GLN A 151 -21.34 -20.64 -3.82
N PRO A 152 -22.27 -19.64 -3.74
CA PRO A 152 -21.88 -18.23 -3.82
C PRO A 152 -20.97 -17.80 -2.66
N GLU A 153 -21.19 -18.34 -1.46
CA GLU A 153 -20.34 -18.04 -0.30
C GLU A 153 -18.93 -18.62 -0.46
N LEU A 154 -18.82 -19.83 -1.00
CA LEU A 154 -17.52 -20.44 -1.31
C LEU A 154 -16.78 -19.69 -2.41
N LEU A 155 -17.49 -19.23 -3.45
CA LEU A 155 -16.91 -18.38 -4.50
C LEU A 155 -16.42 -17.04 -3.91
N LEU A 156 -17.16 -16.42 -3.00
CA LEU A 156 -16.72 -15.22 -2.30
C LEU A 156 -15.44 -15.47 -1.49
N LYS A 157 -15.37 -16.56 -0.71
CA LYS A 157 -14.16 -16.94 0.03
C LYS A 157 -12.97 -17.19 -0.91
N GLN A 158 -13.21 -17.86 -2.04
CA GLN A 158 -12.17 -18.13 -3.05
C GLN A 158 -11.64 -16.83 -3.65
N ALA A 159 -12.54 -15.93 -4.05
CA ALA A 159 -12.16 -14.62 -4.57
C ALA A 159 -11.39 -13.80 -3.54
N ALA A 160 -11.83 -13.75 -2.28
CA ALA A 160 -11.13 -13.02 -1.23
C ALA A 160 -9.69 -13.53 -1.01
N ALA A 161 -9.47 -14.84 -1.10
CA ALA A 161 -8.14 -15.43 -1.04
C ALA A 161 -7.28 -15.04 -2.26
N LEU A 162 -7.85 -15.05 -3.48
CA LEU A 162 -7.14 -14.59 -4.70
C LEU A 162 -6.78 -13.10 -4.63
N VAL A 163 -7.70 -12.26 -4.15
CA VAL A 163 -7.49 -10.82 -3.96
C VAL A 163 -6.38 -10.57 -2.94
N THR A 164 -6.40 -11.30 -1.82
CA THR A 164 -5.33 -11.24 -0.81
C THR A 164 -3.98 -11.62 -1.43
N ALA A 165 -3.94 -12.61 -2.33
CA ALA A 165 -2.74 -13.01 -3.06
C ALA A 165 -2.33 -12.06 -4.21
N GLY A 166 -3.04 -10.94 -4.42
CA GLY A 166 -2.79 -10.02 -5.54
C GLY A 166 -3.27 -10.51 -6.90
N ARG A 167 -3.98 -11.64 -6.99
CA ARG A 167 -4.54 -12.19 -8.24
C ARG A 167 -5.90 -11.54 -8.57
N LEU A 168 -5.90 -10.21 -8.68
CA LEU A 168 -7.12 -9.38 -8.74
C LEU A 168 -8.04 -9.75 -9.91
N ARG A 169 -7.50 -9.98 -11.12
CA ARG A 169 -8.30 -10.33 -12.31
C ARG A 169 -9.02 -11.66 -12.16
N GLU A 170 -8.35 -12.66 -11.59
CA GLU A 170 -8.99 -13.96 -11.34
C GLU A 170 -10.05 -13.85 -10.23
N GLY A 171 -9.77 -13.06 -9.19
CA GLY A 171 -10.78 -12.72 -8.18
C GLY A 171 -12.01 -12.04 -8.79
N GLN A 172 -11.80 -11.09 -9.70
CA GLN A 172 -12.88 -10.39 -10.43
C GLN A 172 -13.77 -11.36 -11.20
N ASP A 173 -13.17 -12.30 -11.94
CA ASP A 173 -13.92 -13.33 -12.68
C ASP A 173 -14.73 -14.23 -11.74
N ILE A 174 -14.14 -14.69 -10.64
CA ILE A 174 -14.83 -15.53 -9.65
C ILE A 174 -15.99 -14.77 -9.00
N LEU A 175 -15.81 -13.50 -8.64
CA LEU A 175 -16.87 -12.68 -8.05
C LEU A 175 -18.00 -12.40 -9.04
N ARG A 176 -17.69 -12.25 -10.33
CA ARG A 176 -18.70 -12.15 -11.38
C ARG A 176 -19.51 -13.45 -11.44
N THR A 177 -18.89 -14.62 -11.39
CA THR A 177 -19.61 -15.90 -11.31
C THR A 177 -20.44 -15.99 -10.03
N ALA A 178 -19.92 -15.57 -8.87
CA ALA A 178 -20.65 -15.56 -7.61
C ALA A 178 -21.93 -14.71 -7.69
N ALA A 179 -21.84 -13.53 -8.31
CA ALA A 179 -22.98 -12.64 -8.48
C ALA A 179 -24.07 -13.22 -9.40
N HIS A 180 -23.73 -14.01 -10.42
CA HIS A 180 -24.70 -14.67 -11.29
C HIS A 180 -25.35 -15.91 -10.64
N ALA A 181 -24.65 -16.56 -9.72
CA ALA A 181 -25.12 -17.76 -9.03
C ALA A 181 -25.96 -17.46 -7.77
N LEU A 182 -26.07 -16.18 -7.38
CA LEU A 182 -26.71 -15.79 -6.14
C LEU A 182 -28.25 -15.86 -6.24
N PRO A 183 -28.95 -16.47 -5.26
CA PRO A 183 -30.41 -16.34 -5.15
C PRO A 183 -30.83 -14.88 -4.90
N GLU A 184 -31.95 -14.45 -5.48
CA GLU A 184 -32.44 -13.06 -5.37
C GLU A 184 -32.69 -12.60 -3.92
N ASP A 185 -32.99 -13.54 -3.02
CA ASP A 185 -33.40 -13.26 -1.63
C ASP A 185 -32.24 -13.12 -0.63
N ASP A 186 -30.99 -13.47 -0.98
CA ASP A 186 -29.83 -13.38 -0.06
C ASP A 186 -29.13 -12.01 -0.15
N LEU A 187 -29.83 -10.98 0.33
CA LEU A 187 -29.40 -9.58 0.27
C LEU A 187 -28.03 -9.35 0.94
N ARG A 188 -27.75 -10.04 2.04
CA ARG A 188 -26.50 -9.90 2.80
C ARG A 188 -25.31 -10.43 2.03
N LEU A 189 -25.43 -11.64 1.48
CA LEU A 189 -24.36 -12.20 0.65
C LEU A 189 -24.17 -11.39 -0.64
N ARG A 190 -25.27 -10.87 -1.21
CA ARG A 190 -25.22 -9.93 -2.35
C ARG A 190 -24.38 -8.71 -2.02
N ALA A 191 -24.67 -8.01 -0.93
CA ALA A 191 -23.93 -6.82 -0.52
C ALA A 191 -22.45 -7.11 -0.27
N ARG A 192 -22.12 -8.23 0.38
CA ARG A 192 -20.71 -8.64 0.59
C ARG A 192 -19.98 -8.93 -0.73
N ILE A 193 -20.62 -9.61 -1.68
CA ILE A 193 -20.06 -9.84 -3.02
C ILE A 193 -19.89 -8.49 -3.73
N THR A 194 -20.90 -7.62 -3.71
CA THR A 194 -20.84 -6.30 -4.35
C THR A 194 -19.73 -5.43 -3.76
N ALA A 195 -19.59 -5.38 -2.43
CA ALA A 195 -18.53 -4.64 -1.76
C ALA A 195 -17.14 -5.17 -2.14
N THR A 196 -16.96 -6.50 -2.14
CA THR A 196 -15.68 -7.13 -2.52
C THR A 196 -15.36 -6.88 -4.01
N ARG A 197 -16.37 -6.92 -4.88
CA ARG A 197 -16.21 -6.57 -6.30
C ARG A 197 -15.78 -5.13 -6.47
N ALA A 198 -16.45 -4.20 -5.79
CA ALA A 198 -16.10 -2.79 -5.86
C ALA A 198 -14.68 -2.51 -5.34
N ASP A 199 -14.24 -3.22 -4.30
CA ASP A 199 -12.86 -3.14 -3.81
C ASP A 199 -11.85 -3.63 -4.87
N VAL A 200 -12.14 -4.74 -5.57
CA VAL A 200 -11.32 -5.21 -6.69
C VAL A 200 -11.29 -4.20 -7.85
N GLU A 201 -12.44 -3.64 -8.22
CA GLU A 201 -12.52 -2.58 -9.25
C GLU A 201 -11.71 -1.35 -8.82
N TYR A 202 -11.78 -0.94 -7.55
CA TYR A 202 -10.99 0.15 -7.00
C TYR A 202 -9.49 -0.13 -7.09
N GLN A 203 -9.04 -1.33 -6.70
CA GLN A 203 -7.63 -1.73 -6.77
C GLN A 203 -7.13 -1.80 -8.22
N LEU A 204 -7.99 -2.17 -9.17
CA LEU A 204 -7.69 -2.16 -10.61
C LEU A 204 -7.76 -0.76 -11.26
N GLY A 205 -8.20 0.26 -10.52
CA GLY A 205 -8.34 1.64 -11.02
C GLY A 205 -9.66 1.93 -11.74
N HIS A 206 -10.62 0.99 -11.74
CA HIS A 206 -11.95 1.15 -12.34
C HIS A 206 -12.93 1.89 -11.41
N TYR A 207 -12.55 3.09 -10.97
CA TYR A 207 -13.28 3.85 -9.95
C TYR A 207 -14.75 4.10 -10.29
N HIS A 208 -15.07 4.40 -11.55
CA HIS A 208 -16.46 4.59 -11.98
C HIS A 208 -17.31 3.33 -11.81
N GLN A 209 -16.74 2.16 -12.11
CA GLN A 209 -17.44 0.88 -11.95
C GLN A 209 -17.61 0.55 -10.47
N ALA A 210 -16.57 0.76 -9.65
CA ALA A 210 -16.64 0.60 -8.20
C ALA A 210 -17.75 1.44 -7.57
N THR A 211 -17.79 2.75 -7.88
CA THR A 211 -18.84 3.65 -7.37
C THR A 211 -20.24 3.22 -7.84
N ALA A 212 -20.40 2.85 -9.11
CA ALA A 212 -21.69 2.44 -9.64
C ALA A 212 -22.24 1.16 -8.97
N LEU A 213 -21.37 0.18 -8.70
CA LEU A 213 -21.73 -1.04 -7.98
C LEU A 213 -22.22 -0.73 -6.56
N LEU A 214 -21.46 0.09 -5.83
CA LEU A 214 -21.76 0.43 -4.43
C LEU A 214 -23.03 1.26 -4.28
N LEU A 215 -23.20 2.32 -5.08
CA LEU A 215 -24.39 3.17 -5.03
C LEU A 215 -25.66 2.41 -5.43
N ARG A 216 -25.55 1.48 -6.38
CA ARG A 216 -26.67 0.62 -6.75
C ARG A 216 -27.09 -0.28 -5.59
N GLU A 217 -26.13 -0.92 -4.92
CA GLU A 217 -26.45 -1.79 -3.77
C GLU A 217 -27.04 -1.00 -2.60
N LEU A 218 -26.50 0.20 -2.32
CA LEU A 218 -27.07 1.10 -1.30
C LEU A 218 -28.52 1.47 -1.63
N LYS A 219 -28.84 1.68 -2.91
CA LYS A 219 -30.21 2.00 -3.35
C LYS A 219 -31.14 0.80 -3.30
N ASP A 220 -30.69 -0.36 -3.77
CA ASP A 220 -31.52 -1.55 -3.98
C ASP A 220 -31.62 -2.43 -2.71
N GLY A 221 -30.73 -2.27 -1.74
CA GLY A 221 -30.58 -3.15 -0.57
C GLY A 221 -30.84 -2.51 0.80
N ALA A 222 -31.05 -1.20 0.89
CA ALA A 222 -31.11 -0.47 2.18
C ALA A 222 -32.05 -1.10 3.23
N ASP A 223 -33.24 -1.57 2.82
CA ASP A 223 -34.26 -2.06 3.74
C ASP A 223 -33.95 -3.46 4.32
N GLY A 224 -32.99 -4.19 3.76
CA GLY A 224 -32.67 -5.58 4.14
C GLY A 224 -31.26 -5.82 4.69
N LEU A 225 -30.43 -4.78 4.72
CA LEU A 225 -29.04 -4.86 5.17
C LEU A 225 -28.89 -4.43 6.63
N SER A 226 -27.89 -5.00 7.31
CA SER A 226 -27.49 -4.53 8.63
C SER A 226 -26.81 -3.16 8.56
N PRO A 227 -26.81 -2.38 9.65
CA PRO A 227 -26.06 -1.12 9.70
C PRO A 227 -24.56 -1.30 9.36
N ALA A 228 -23.97 -2.42 9.76
CA ALA A 228 -22.59 -2.76 9.44
C ALA A 228 -22.33 -2.92 7.93
N GLU A 229 -23.24 -3.57 7.21
CA GLU A 229 -23.14 -3.77 5.75
C GLU A 229 -23.36 -2.46 5.00
N ILE A 230 -24.32 -1.65 5.43
CA ILE A 230 -24.57 -0.31 4.86
C ILE A 230 -23.34 0.57 5.05
N ALA A 231 -22.74 0.57 6.24
CA ALA A 231 -21.52 1.31 6.53
C ALA A 231 -20.34 0.85 5.66
N ASP A 232 -20.15 -0.47 5.47
CA ASP A 232 -19.10 -0.99 4.59
C ASP A 232 -19.25 -0.50 3.13
N LEU A 233 -20.50 -0.42 2.63
CA LEU A 233 -20.78 0.13 1.30
C LEU A 233 -20.52 1.64 1.23
N GLN A 234 -20.96 2.42 2.23
CA GLN A 234 -20.71 3.86 2.32
C GLN A 234 -19.21 4.18 2.39
N LEU A 235 -18.44 3.42 3.18
CA LEU A 235 -16.98 3.56 3.28
C LEU A 235 -16.28 3.17 1.98
N GLY A 236 -16.83 2.22 1.23
CA GLY A 236 -16.40 1.92 -0.14
C GLY A 236 -16.58 3.13 -1.05
N VAL A 237 -17.75 3.80 -1.02
CA VAL A 237 -18.01 4.99 -1.85
C VAL A 237 -17.06 6.13 -1.44
N ALA A 238 -16.89 6.35 -0.14
CA ALA A 238 -15.99 7.37 0.40
C ALA A 238 -14.53 7.15 -0.04
N SER A 239 -14.06 5.90 0.00
CA SER A 239 -12.71 5.53 -0.46
C SER A 239 -12.50 5.86 -1.94
N VAL A 240 -13.50 5.58 -2.79
CA VAL A 240 -13.43 5.89 -4.23
C VAL A 240 -13.53 7.40 -4.47
N ALA A 241 -14.39 8.12 -3.74
CA ALA A 241 -14.55 9.57 -3.84
C ALA A 241 -13.24 10.29 -3.51
N LEU A 242 -12.61 9.94 -2.39
CA LEU A 242 -11.34 10.48 -1.97
C LEU A 242 -10.26 10.26 -3.04
N ARG A 243 -10.26 9.07 -3.65
CA ARG A 243 -9.31 8.73 -4.72
C ARG A 243 -9.47 9.56 -5.98
N ARG A 244 -10.70 9.91 -6.31
CA ARG A 244 -11.02 10.80 -7.43
C ARG A 244 -10.83 12.28 -7.10
N GLY A 245 -10.46 12.62 -5.86
CA GLY A 245 -10.32 13.98 -5.37
C GLY A 245 -11.64 14.66 -5.01
N ASP A 246 -12.73 13.91 -4.90
CA ASP A 246 -14.04 14.40 -4.45
C ASP A 246 -14.10 14.32 -2.92
N VAL A 247 -13.49 15.32 -2.27
CA VAL A 247 -13.35 15.38 -0.81
C VAL A 247 -14.69 15.58 -0.11
N ASP A 248 -15.64 16.27 -0.75
CA ASP A 248 -16.96 16.54 -0.18
C ASP A 248 -17.78 15.25 -0.11
N SER A 249 -17.87 14.50 -1.22
CA SER A 249 -18.53 13.19 -1.22
C SER A 249 -17.83 12.19 -0.28
N ALA A 250 -16.51 12.26 -0.16
CA ALA A 250 -15.76 11.40 0.76
C ALA A 250 -16.13 11.69 2.23
N ALA A 251 -16.23 12.96 2.61
CA ALA A 251 -16.65 13.38 3.94
C ALA A 251 -18.11 13.00 4.22
N GLU A 252 -19.04 13.38 3.33
CA GLU A 252 -20.47 13.09 3.48
C GLU A 252 -20.73 11.59 3.71
N ARG A 253 -20.14 10.73 2.87
CA ARG A 253 -20.33 9.27 2.97
C ARG A 253 -19.68 8.66 4.21
N SER A 254 -18.58 9.23 4.67
CA SER A 254 -17.93 8.77 5.90
C SER A 254 -18.71 9.18 7.16
N GLU A 255 -19.32 10.37 7.16
CA GLU A 255 -20.22 10.81 8.24
C GLU A 255 -21.51 10.00 8.27
N GLU A 256 -22.09 9.69 7.11
CA GLU A 256 -23.21 8.76 7.00
C GLU A 256 -22.86 7.40 7.60
N ALA A 257 -21.69 6.84 7.25
CA ALA A 257 -21.23 5.57 7.82
C ALA A 257 -21.09 5.61 9.35
N LEU A 258 -20.55 6.70 9.90
CA LEU A 258 -20.48 6.87 11.36
C LEU A 258 -21.86 6.94 12.01
N ARG A 259 -22.84 7.62 11.39
CA ARG A 259 -24.22 7.67 11.88
C ARG A 259 -24.87 6.30 11.83
N THR A 260 -24.74 5.58 10.72
CA THR A 260 -25.27 4.22 10.57
C THR A 260 -24.68 3.27 11.61
N LEU A 261 -23.38 3.36 11.91
CA LEU A 261 -22.74 2.54 12.96
C LEU A 261 -23.24 2.83 14.39
N GLN A 262 -23.98 3.92 14.61
CA GLN A 262 -24.59 4.21 15.92
C GLN A 262 -25.98 3.58 16.08
N GLU A 263 -26.55 3.00 15.02
CA GLU A 263 -27.87 2.38 15.05
C GLU A 263 -27.85 1.02 15.80
N PRO A 264 -28.92 0.65 16.54
CA PRO A 264 -28.97 -0.60 17.27
C PRO A 264 -28.97 -1.82 16.32
N GLY A 265 -27.92 -2.65 16.35
CA GLY A 265 -27.87 -3.89 15.54
C GLY A 265 -26.49 -4.41 15.12
N GLY A 266 -25.42 -4.01 15.83
CA GLY A 266 -24.03 -4.28 15.46
C GLY A 266 -23.52 -5.73 15.52
N ASP A 267 -22.53 -6.04 14.66
CA ASP A 267 -21.92 -7.37 14.46
C ASP A 267 -20.74 -7.70 15.41
N GLY A 268 -20.84 -7.31 16.68
CA GLY A 268 -19.97 -7.77 17.77
C GLY A 268 -18.70 -6.93 18.08
N PRO A 269 -18.04 -7.22 19.22
CA PRO A 269 -17.20 -6.27 19.99
C PRO A 269 -15.80 -5.92 19.43
N GLY A 270 -15.57 -6.00 18.11
CA GLY A 270 -14.26 -5.65 17.52
C GLY A 270 -14.27 -5.14 16.08
N ARG A 271 -15.36 -5.34 15.33
CA ARG A 271 -15.47 -4.88 13.93
C ARG A 271 -16.02 -3.47 13.82
N GLU A 272 -16.91 -3.07 14.73
CA GLU A 272 -17.43 -1.70 14.80
C GLU A 272 -16.34 -0.65 15.05
N PRO A 273 -15.43 -0.82 16.04
CA PRO A 273 -14.34 0.14 16.24
C PRO A 273 -13.49 0.32 14.99
N MET A 274 -13.20 -0.77 14.26
CA MET A 274 -12.35 -0.68 13.07
C MET A 274 -13.04 0.00 11.88
N ARG A 275 -14.36 -0.20 11.71
CA ARG A 275 -15.14 0.56 10.72
C ARG A 275 -15.19 2.04 11.08
N ALA A 276 -15.38 2.36 12.36
CA ALA A 276 -15.34 3.74 12.84
C ALA A 276 -13.96 4.37 12.66
N ALA A 277 -12.87 3.63 12.88
CA ALA A 277 -11.51 4.09 12.64
C ALA A 277 -11.23 4.33 11.14
N ARG A 278 -11.74 3.46 10.26
CA ARG A 278 -11.68 3.66 8.81
C ARG A 278 -12.43 4.92 8.38
N ALA A 279 -13.66 5.10 8.88
CA ALA A 279 -14.45 6.30 8.63
C ALA A 279 -13.75 7.58 9.13
N GLY A 280 -13.20 7.53 10.35
CA GLY A 280 -12.43 8.62 10.93
C GLY A 280 -11.17 8.96 10.13
N SER A 281 -10.46 7.95 9.62
CA SER A 281 -9.26 8.17 8.78
C SER A 281 -9.61 8.79 7.42
N LEU A 282 -10.72 8.36 6.80
CA LEU A 282 -11.24 8.97 5.56
C LEU A 282 -11.65 10.43 5.78
N LEU A 283 -12.38 10.71 6.87
CA LEU A 283 -12.77 12.08 7.26
C LEU A 283 -11.54 12.95 7.51
N ALA A 284 -10.60 12.46 8.31
CA ALA A 284 -9.37 13.17 8.61
C ALA A 284 -8.64 13.58 7.33
N LEU A 285 -8.49 12.65 6.38
CA LEU A 285 -7.81 12.91 5.11
C LEU A 285 -8.63 13.84 4.19
N ALA A 286 -9.95 13.68 4.12
CA ALA A 286 -10.82 14.56 3.34
C ALA A 286 -10.77 16.01 3.86
N HIS A 287 -10.96 16.21 5.16
CA HIS A 287 -10.91 17.53 5.79
C HIS A 287 -9.50 18.15 5.71
N ALA A 288 -8.44 17.36 5.91
CA ALA A 288 -7.06 17.84 5.74
C ALA A 288 -6.79 18.29 4.30
N THR A 289 -7.34 17.59 3.30
CA THR A 289 -7.23 17.95 1.89
C THR A 289 -8.04 19.20 1.56
N ALA A 290 -9.23 19.36 2.16
CA ALA A 290 -10.07 20.56 2.02
C ALA A 290 -9.52 21.79 2.78
N GLY A 291 -8.69 21.57 3.80
CA GLY A 291 -8.11 22.63 4.63
C GLY A 291 -8.85 22.90 5.94
N ASP A 292 -9.79 22.04 6.32
CA ASP A 292 -10.49 22.11 7.60
C ASP A 292 -9.68 21.37 8.68
N ALA A 293 -8.75 22.11 9.30
CA ALA A 293 -7.85 21.58 10.32
C ALA A 293 -8.58 21.04 11.55
N ALA A 294 -9.61 21.74 12.02
CA ALA A 294 -10.33 21.37 13.23
C ALA A 294 -11.06 20.03 13.08
N GLN A 295 -11.76 19.83 11.95
CA GLN A 295 -12.41 18.54 11.67
C GLN A 295 -11.39 17.44 11.39
N ALA A 296 -10.30 17.77 10.67
CA ALA A 296 -9.24 16.80 10.41
C ALA A 296 -8.64 16.25 11.71
N ASP A 297 -8.28 17.13 12.64
CA ASP A 297 -7.64 16.76 13.91
C ASP A 297 -8.60 15.99 14.82
N LEU A 298 -9.88 16.36 14.86
CA LEU A 298 -10.92 15.65 15.61
C LEU A 298 -11.06 14.19 15.16
N HIS A 299 -11.19 13.98 13.86
CA HIS A 299 -11.38 12.64 13.30
C HIS A 299 -10.10 11.82 13.34
N LEU A 300 -8.94 12.45 13.14
CA LEU A 300 -7.64 11.81 13.22
C LEU A 300 -7.37 11.28 14.63
N ALA A 301 -7.61 12.08 15.67
CA ALA A 301 -7.39 11.67 17.06
C ALA A 301 -8.19 10.42 17.43
N ARG A 302 -9.44 10.31 16.98
CA ARG A 302 -10.30 9.13 17.21
C ARG A 302 -9.80 7.89 16.48
N ALA A 303 -9.38 8.06 15.22
CA ALA A 303 -8.83 6.97 14.42
C ALA A 303 -7.52 6.44 15.01
N VAL A 304 -6.60 7.33 15.39
CA VAL A 304 -5.31 7.00 16.02
C VAL A 304 -5.53 6.27 17.34
N GLN A 305 -6.42 6.77 18.20
CA GLN A 305 -6.74 6.10 19.47
C GLN A 305 -7.19 4.65 19.23
N THR A 306 -8.10 4.44 18.28
CA THR A 306 -8.58 3.09 17.96
C THR A 306 -7.47 2.21 17.40
N LEU A 307 -6.63 2.78 16.54
CA LEU A 307 -5.49 2.07 15.95
C LEU A 307 -4.51 1.62 17.03
N ASP A 308 -4.11 2.51 17.93
CA ASP A 308 -3.16 2.25 19.02
C ASP A 308 -3.67 1.22 20.04
N ASP A 309 -4.97 1.25 20.34
CA ASP A 309 -5.60 0.33 21.30
C ASP A 309 -5.88 -1.07 20.73
N THR A 310 -5.84 -1.25 19.40
CA THR A 310 -6.22 -2.50 18.74
C THR A 310 -5.04 -3.48 18.61
N ASP A 311 -5.25 -4.77 18.89
CA ASP A 311 -4.25 -5.82 18.66
C ASP A 311 -4.01 -6.10 17.17
N ASP A 312 -2.77 -6.43 16.81
CA ASP A 312 -2.35 -6.71 15.44
C ASP A 312 -3.17 -7.83 14.75
N ARG A 313 -3.71 -8.81 15.49
CA ARG A 313 -4.58 -9.86 14.93
C ARG A 313 -5.92 -9.32 14.44
N ILE A 314 -6.45 -8.30 15.13
CA ILE A 314 -7.71 -7.63 14.76
C ILE A 314 -7.46 -6.59 13.67
N LEU A 315 -6.28 -5.96 13.65
CA LEU A 315 -5.90 -4.95 12.66
C LEU A 315 -5.45 -5.56 11.32
N ALA A 316 -4.88 -6.77 11.32
CA ALA A 316 -4.40 -7.48 10.13
C ALA A 316 -5.38 -7.54 8.93
N PRO A 317 -6.71 -7.66 9.10
CA PRO A 317 -7.67 -7.62 8.01
C PRO A 317 -8.01 -6.19 7.53
N HIS A 318 -7.49 -5.14 8.18
CA HIS A 318 -7.86 -3.73 8.00
C HIS A 318 -6.62 -2.83 7.78
N VAL A 319 -5.66 -3.33 7.00
CA VAL A 319 -4.39 -2.64 6.70
C VAL A 319 -4.58 -1.32 5.93
N ASP A 320 -5.75 -1.10 5.34
CA ASP A 320 -6.12 0.18 4.72
C ASP A 320 -6.23 1.31 5.75
N VAL A 321 -6.61 1.02 7.00
CA VAL A 321 -6.72 2.01 8.08
C VAL A 321 -5.38 2.70 8.37
N PRO A 322 -4.28 1.99 8.71
CA PRO A 322 -2.99 2.65 8.94
C PRO A 322 -2.46 3.36 7.69
N ALA A 323 -2.82 2.93 6.47
CA ALA A 323 -2.46 3.66 5.25
C ALA A 323 -3.16 5.02 5.19
N LEU A 324 -4.49 5.05 5.39
CA LEU A 324 -5.28 6.28 5.41
C LEU A 324 -4.87 7.21 6.55
N THR A 325 -4.68 6.67 7.76
CA THR A 325 -4.21 7.43 8.93
C THR A 325 -2.84 8.04 8.66
N GLY A 326 -1.89 7.27 8.11
CA GLY A 326 -0.56 7.78 7.79
C GLY A 326 -0.56 8.90 6.76
N TRP A 327 -1.44 8.83 5.75
CA TRP A 327 -1.64 9.94 4.80
C TRP A 327 -2.24 11.19 5.45
N ALA A 328 -3.19 11.03 6.38
CA ALA A 328 -3.76 12.13 7.13
C ALA A 328 -2.70 12.81 8.04
N GLU A 329 -1.94 12.02 8.81
CA GLU A 329 -0.84 12.52 9.66
C GLU A 329 0.23 13.23 8.85
N LEU A 330 0.64 12.67 7.69
CA LEU A 330 1.55 13.34 6.75
C LEU A 330 1.00 14.71 6.31
N THR A 331 -0.29 14.78 5.95
CA THR A 331 -0.92 16.01 5.48
C THR A 331 -1.04 17.07 6.60
N ARG A 332 -1.24 16.62 7.85
CA ARG A 332 -1.24 17.47 9.05
C ARG A 332 0.17 17.82 9.55
N GLY A 333 1.20 17.15 9.07
CA GLY A 333 2.61 17.44 9.38
C GLY A 333 3.21 16.63 10.53
N ASP A 334 2.50 15.63 11.04
CA ASP A 334 2.94 14.74 12.13
C ASP A 334 3.80 13.58 11.58
N LEU A 335 4.96 13.93 11.00
CA LEU A 335 5.81 13.00 10.24
C LEU A 335 6.26 11.77 11.04
N ASP A 336 6.62 11.95 12.32
CA ASP A 336 7.06 10.86 13.18
C ASP A 336 5.89 9.91 13.54
N ALA A 337 4.65 10.42 13.63
CA ALA A 337 3.46 9.59 13.87
C ALA A 337 3.06 8.82 12.63
N ALA A 338 3.03 9.51 11.48
CA ALA A 338 2.81 8.91 10.17
C ALA A 338 3.72 7.70 9.95
N LEU A 339 5.03 7.85 10.17
CA LEU A 339 5.98 6.75 9.95
C LEU A 339 5.71 5.55 10.87
N ARG A 340 5.37 5.77 12.15
CA ARG A 340 5.05 4.67 13.08
C ARG A 340 3.85 3.85 12.63
N HIS A 341 2.77 4.50 12.21
CA HIS A 341 1.56 3.80 11.77
C HIS A 341 1.74 3.14 10.41
N LEU A 342 2.46 3.79 9.48
CA LEU A 342 2.81 3.20 8.18
C LEU A 342 3.69 1.96 8.34
N ASP A 343 4.71 2.00 9.21
CA ASP A 343 5.56 0.83 9.51
C ASP A 343 4.76 -0.32 10.11
N ARG A 344 3.80 -0.02 10.99
CA ARG A 344 2.88 -1.02 11.53
C ARG A 344 2.03 -1.64 10.42
N GLY A 345 1.45 -0.82 9.54
CA GLY A 345 0.72 -1.26 8.36
C GLY A 345 1.56 -2.16 7.45
N LEU A 346 2.81 -1.79 7.16
CA LEU A 346 3.73 -2.57 6.31
C LEU A 346 4.05 -3.94 6.91
N ARG A 347 4.29 -4.03 8.23
CA ARG A 347 4.48 -5.31 8.90
C ARG A 347 3.26 -6.22 8.73
N LEU A 348 2.06 -5.69 8.92
CA LEU A 348 0.81 -6.45 8.78
C LEU A 348 0.53 -6.85 7.32
N ALA A 349 0.80 -5.96 6.36
CA ALA A 349 0.68 -6.24 4.94
C ALA A 349 1.57 -7.43 4.53
N ARG A 350 2.83 -7.43 5.00
CA ARG A 350 3.80 -8.51 4.75
C ARG A 350 3.37 -9.83 5.39
N LEU A 351 2.88 -9.80 6.63
CA LEU A 351 2.40 -11.00 7.35
C LEU A 351 1.17 -11.63 6.72
N THR A 352 0.31 -10.84 6.07
CA THR A 352 -0.95 -11.29 5.47
C THR A 352 -0.91 -11.45 3.96
N GLY A 353 0.24 -11.18 3.32
CA GLY A 353 0.42 -11.27 1.88
C GLY A 353 -0.29 -10.19 1.06
N ARG A 354 -0.78 -9.12 1.67
CA ARG A 354 -1.58 -8.06 1.03
C ARG A 354 -0.72 -7.06 0.25
N THR A 355 -0.25 -7.47 -0.91
CA THR A 355 0.66 -6.69 -1.78
C THR A 355 0.07 -5.39 -2.29
N ALA A 356 -1.25 -5.33 -2.53
CA ALA A 356 -1.87 -4.15 -3.11
C ALA A 356 -1.84 -2.92 -2.17
N VAL A 357 -2.24 -3.12 -0.92
CA VAL A 357 -2.19 -2.06 0.12
C VAL A 357 -0.75 -1.70 0.49
N ALA A 358 0.19 -2.64 0.35
CA ALA A 358 1.60 -2.37 0.58
C ALA A 358 2.15 -1.27 -0.34
N ALA A 359 1.71 -1.19 -1.60
CA ALA A 359 2.16 -0.15 -2.53
C ALA A 359 1.85 1.27 -2.01
N ASP A 360 0.63 1.50 -1.52
CA ASP A 360 0.20 2.79 -0.95
C ASP A 360 0.97 3.12 0.33
N LEU A 361 1.19 2.13 1.20
CA LEU A 361 1.96 2.28 2.44
C LEU A 361 3.42 2.65 2.16
N TYR A 362 4.06 1.99 1.20
CA TYR A 362 5.42 2.29 0.78
C TYR A 362 5.53 3.70 0.19
N ALA A 363 4.58 4.10 -0.68
CA ALA A 363 4.56 5.44 -1.27
C ALA A 363 4.41 6.54 -0.20
N ALA A 364 3.49 6.37 0.75
CA ALA A 364 3.33 7.30 1.87
C ALA A 364 4.62 7.40 2.71
N SER A 365 5.22 6.25 3.02
CA SER A 365 6.47 6.18 3.80
C SER A 365 7.62 6.89 3.08
N ALA A 366 7.74 6.70 1.76
CA ALA A 366 8.76 7.38 0.95
C ALA A 366 8.61 8.91 0.99
N HIS A 367 7.38 9.43 0.96
CA HIS A 367 7.13 10.86 1.12
C HIS A 367 7.50 11.38 2.51
N VAL A 368 7.10 10.67 3.57
CA VAL A 368 7.46 11.01 4.96
C VAL A 368 8.99 11.01 5.14
N LEU A 369 9.67 9.94 4.71
CA LEU A 369 11.13 9.80 4.80
C LEU A 369 11.87 10.88 4.01
N THR A 370 11.33 11.28 2.84
CA THR A 370 11.88 12.40 2.06
C THR A 370 11.79 13.71 2.84
N LEU A 371 10.66 14.00 3.48
CA LEU A 371 10.49 15.21 4.31
C LEU A 371 11.40 15.19 5.53
N LEU A 372 11.60 14.03 6.16
CA LEU A 372 12.54 13.82 7.27
C LEU A 372 14.02 13.86 6.84
N GLY A 373 14.31 13.92 5.53
CA GLY A 373 15.67 13.92 4.99
C GLY A 373 16.40 12.57 5.04
N ARG A 374 15.67 11.46 5.22
CA ARG A 374 16.19 10.08 5.24
C ARG A 374 16.16 9.49 3.82
N LEU A 375 16.96 10.06 2.92
CA LEU A 375 16.83 9.82 1.47
C LEU A 375 17.14 8.37 1.03
N ASP A 376 18.09 7.68 1.68
CA ASP A 376 18.41 6.29 1.34
C ASP A 376 17.24 5.35 1.64
N GLU A 377 16.59 5.53 2.80
CA GLU A 377 15.41 4.77 3.18
C GLU A 377 14.20 5.17 2.33
N ALA A 378 14.05 6.47 2.04
CA ALA A 378 13.01 6.96 1.14
C ALA A 378 13.11 6.31 -0.25
N GLU A 379 14.33 6.15 -0.77
CA GLU A 379 14.59 5.51 -2.06
C GLU A 379 14.22 4.02 -2.04
N ALA A 380 14.61 3.29 -0.98
CA ALA A 380 14.22 1.89 -0.83
C ALA A 380 12.69 1.72 -0.81
N HIS A 381 11.97 2.54 -0.01
CA HIS A 381 10.51 2.49 0.01
C HIS A 381 9.88 2.92 -1.32
N ALA A 382 10.46 3.88 -2.04
CA ALA A 382 9.93 4.32 -3.33
C ALA A 382 10.10 3.25 -4.43
N GLU A 383 11.18 2.47 -4.41
CA GLU A 383 11.37 1.33 -5.32
C GLU A 383 10.43 0.16 -4.92
N ASP A 384 10.29 -0.17 -3.63
CA ASP A 384 9.33 -1.17 -3.15
C ASP A 384 7.88 -0.81 -3.57
N ALA A 385 7.52 0.48 -3.51
CA ALA A 385 6.22 0.97 -3.99
C ALA A 385 6.04 0.75 -5.51
N ALA A 386 7.08 1.03 -6.29
CA ALA A 386 7.05 0.86 -7.74
C ALA A 386 6.92 -0.62 -8.15
N GLU A 387 7.68 -1.51 -7.49
CA GLU A 387 7.60 -2.96 -7.70
C GLU A 387 6.20 -3.50 -7.35
N ALA A 388 5.66 -3.12 -6.19
CA ALA A 388 4.32 -3.51 -5.78
C ALA A 388 3.24 -3.00 -6.77
N ALA A 389 3.38 -1.77 -7.27
CA ALA A 389 2.46 -1.21 -8.27
C ALA A 389 2.47 -1.96 -9.61
N VAL A 390 3.62 -2.49 -10.04
CA VAL A 390 3.74 -3.33 -11.26
C VAL A 390 2.94 -4.62 -11.12
N LEU A 391 2.97 -5.27 -9.97
CA LEU A 391 2.27 -6.53 -9.73
C LEU A 391 0.73 -6.38 -9.77
N ILE A 392 0.22 -5.23 -9.32
CA ILE A 392 -1.23 -4.92 -9.29
C ILE A 392 -1.75 -4.60 -10.70
N GLY A 393 -0.90 -4.01 -11.55
CA GLY A 393 -1.30 -3.53 -12.89
C GLY A 393 -2.11 -2.23 -12.88
N ASN A 394 -2.11 -1.48 -11.76
CA ASN A 394 -2.73 -0.16 -11.64
C ASN A 394 -1.69 0.95 -11.84
N ASP A 395 -2.01 1.97 -12.64
CA ASP A 395 -1.14 3.12 -12.93
C ASP A 395 -1.12 4.18 -11.83
N GLU A 396 -2.07 4.14 -10.90
CA GLU A 396 -2.16 5.12 -9.82
C GLU A 396 -1.10 4.93 -8.72
N PRO A 397 -0.97 3.76 -8.04
CA PRO A 397 0.11 3.55 -7.06
C PRO A 397 1.50 3.76 -7.68
N ARG A 398 1.63 3.48 -8.98
CA ARG A 398 2.83 3.77 -9.77
C ARG A 398 3.11 5.28 -9.90
N SER A 399 2.07 6.11 -10.04
CA SER A 399 2.22 7.57 -10.10
C SER A 399 2.66 8.16 -8.77
N LEU A 400 2.15 7.62 -7.64
CA LEU A 400 2.61 8.01 -6.31
C LEU A 400 4.07 7.60 -6.07
N ALA A 401 4.43 6.36 -6.45
CA ALA A 401 5.81 5.90 -6.40
C ALA A 401 6.74 6.77 -7.27
N ALA A 402 6.33 7.08 -8.51
CA ALA A 402 7.08 7.96 -9.40
C ALA A 402 7.25 9.36 -8.82
N SER A 403 6.21 9.94 -8.20
CA SER A 403 6.28 11.24 -7.52
C SER A 403 7.35 11.24 -6.41
N ALA A 404 7.39 10.20 -5.58
CA ALA A 404 8.41 10.04 -4.55
C ALA A 404 9.82 9.88 -5.15
N ARG A 405 9.99 9.01 -6.16
CA ARG A 405 11.28 8.81 -6.87
C ARG A 405 11.79 10.10 -7.49
N SER A 406 10.93 10.87 -8.16
CA SER A 406 11.30 12.16 -8.74
C SER A 406 11.73 13.17 -7.68
N ALA A 407 11.03 13.24 -6.54
CA ALA A 407 11.41 14.13 -5.44
C ALA A 407 12.79 13.76 -4.84
N ILE A 408 13.05 12.47 -4.63
CA ILE A 408 14.32 11.96 -4.09
C ILE A 408 15.45 12.23 -5.09
N ALA A 409 15.24 11.94 -6.37
CA ALA A 409 16.22 12.17 -7.43
C ALA A 409 16.60 13.66 -7.54
N LEU A 410 15.63 14.57 -7.44
CA LEU A 410 15.90 16.02 -7.39
C LEU A 410 16.73 16.41 -6.17
N TRP A 411 16.44 15.88 -4.99
CA TRP A 411 17.26 16.14 -3.81
C TRP A 411 18.69 15.62 -3.97
N ARG A 412 18.88 14.48 -4.64
CA ARG A 412 20.22 13.96 -4.97
C ARG A 412 20.92 14.73 -6.10
N GLY A 413 20.23 15.64 -6.79
CA GLY A 413 20.76 16.38 -7.94
C GLY A 413 20.72 15.61 -9.25
N ASP A 414 20.06 14.45 -9.30
CA ASP A 414 19.88 13.65 -10.51
C ASP A 414 18.61 14.09 -11.26
N VAL A 415 18.70 15.26 -11.89
CA VAL A 415 17.58 15.87 -12.65
C VAL A 415 17.14 14.97 -13.82
N ALA A 416 18.07 14.23 -14.44
CA ALA A 416 17.78 13.33 -15.55
C ALA A 416 16.91 12.16 -15.10
N ARG A 417 17.25 11.49 -13.98
CA ARG A 417 16.41 10.43 -13.40
C ARG A 417 15.04 10.95 -12.97
N ALA A 418 14.98 12.15 -12.40
CA ALA A 418 13.72 12.77 -11.99
C ALA A 418 12.79 13.05 -13.19
N LEU A 419 13.31 13.60 -14.28
CA LEU A 419 12.57 13.83 -15.52
C LEU A 419 12.08 12.52 -16.14
N ALA A 420 12.96 11.52 -16.26
CA ALA A 420 12.60 10.22 -16.82
C ALA A 420 11.45 9.55 -16.05
N ALA A 421 11.47 9.61 -14.71
CA ALA A 421 10.39 9.08 -13.88
C ALA A 421 9.06 9.82 -14.08
N CYS A 422 9.09 11.16 -14.21
CA CYS A 422 7.91 11.97 -14.52
C CYS A 422 7.34 11.65 -15.92
N GLU A 423 8.21 11.58 -16.94
CA GLU A 423 7.81 11.31 -18.32
C GLU A 423 7.25 9.88 -18.49
N GLU A 424 7.89 8.88 -17.88
CA GLU A 424 7.41 7.49 -17.92
C GLU A 424 6.00 7.40 -17.33
N ALA A 425 5.78 8.00 -16.16
CA ALA A 425 4.48 8.00 -15.50
C ALA A 425 3.41 8.79 -16.30
N MET A 426 3.78 9.90 -16.92
CA MET A 426 2.87 10.74 -17.71
C MET A 426 2.53 10.19 -19.09
N SER A 427 3.41 9.37 -19.69
CA SER A 427 3.21 8.77 -21.02
C SER A 427 2.06 7.75 -21.09
N ARG A 428 1.45 7.42 -19.95
CA ARG A 428 0.41 6.41 -19.84
C ARG A 428 -0.99 7.04 -19.96
N ASP A 429 -1.71 6.66 -21.01
CA ASP A 429 -3.04 7.19 -21.37
C ASP A 429 -4.16 6.89 -20.35
N SER A 430 -3.98 5.89 -19.50
CA SER A 430 -4.98 5.36 -18.56
C SER A 430 -5.20 6.20 -17.29
N LEU A 431 -4.32 7.17 -16.99
CA LEU A 431 -4.43 7.97 -15.77
C LEU A 431 -5.56 8.99 -15.90
N ALA A 432 -6.71 8.70 -15.27
CA ALA A 432 -7.81 9.66 -15.17
C ALA A 432 -7.33 10.98 -14.49
N PRO A 433 -7.96 12.12 -14.80
CA PRO A 433 -7.75 13.35 -14.03
C PRO A 433 -8.06 13.10 -12.54
N GLY A 434 -7.11 13.40 -11.65
CA GLY A 434 -7.26 13.19 -10.21
C GLY A 434 -5.98 13.52 -9.42
N PRO A 435 -6.00 13.40 -8.09
CA PRO A 435 -4.86 13.73 -7.21
C PRO A 435 -3.53 13.04 -7.57
N PRO A 436 -3.49 11.73 -7.93
CA PRO A 436 -2.24 11.08 -8.34
C PRO A 436 -1.64 11.68 -9.61
N ARG A 437 -2.48 12.00 -10.61
CA ARG A 437 -2.05 12.67 -11.84
C ARG A 437 -1.59 14.11 -11.57
N ALA A 438 -2.25 14.80 -10.65
CA ALA A 438 -1.83 16.12 -10.19
C ALA A 438 -0.46 16.04 -9.49
N ALA A 439 -0.23 15.07 -8.61
CA ALA A 439 1.03 14.90 -7.88
C ALA A 439 2.23 14.74 -8.82
N ILE A 440 2.15 13.82 -9.80
CA ILE A 440 3.25 13.63 -10.76
C ILE A 440 3.41 14.81 -11.72
N GLY A 441 2.30 15.41 -12.18
CA GLY A 441 2.35 16.61 -13.02
C GLY A 441 2.93 17.83 -12.30
N GLY A 442 2.67 17.94 -10.99
CA GLY A 442 3.29 18.94 -10.13
C GLY A 442 4.79 18.71 -10.01
N MET A 443 5.23 17.45 -9.83
CA MET A 443 6.64 17.08 -9.74
C MET A 443 7.43 17.30 -11.04
N LEU A 444 6.80 17.26 -12.21
CA LEU A 444 7.43 17.66 -13.47
C LEU A 444 7.91 19.13 -13.42
N GLY A 445 7.19 20.00 -12.71
CA GLY A 445 7.55 21.42 -12.58
C GLY A 445 8.96 21.66 -12.04
N PRO A 446 9.27 21.23 -10.80
CA PRO A 446 10.62 21.31 -10.25
C PRO A 446 11.68 20.65 -11.13
N CYS A 447 11.37 19.56 -11.82
CA CYS A 447 12.32 18.92 -12.74
C CYS A 447 12.68 19.84 -13.92
N LEU A 448 11.67 20.45 -14.55
CA LEU A 448 11.85 21.42 -15.63
C LEU A 448 12.60 22.67 -15.17
N LEU A 449 12.31 23.15 -13.95
CA LEU A 449 13.00 24.30 -13.39
C LEU A 449 14.50 24.03 -13.21
N GLU A 450 14.88 22.90 -12.61
CA GLU A 450 16.29 22.55 -12.38
C GLU A 450 17.01 22.15 -13.69
N SER A 451 16.28 21.74 -14.74
CA SER A 451 16.84 21.54 -16.08
C SER A 451 16.94 22.81 -16.93
N GLY A 452 16.52 23.97 -16.41
CA GLY A 452 16.63 25.26 -17.08
C GLY A 452 15.43 25.68 -17.95
N ASP A 453 14.26 25.04 -17.80
CA ASP A 453 13.00 25.46 -18.43
C ASP A 453 11.99 26.00 -17.38
N PRO A 454 12.18 27.24 -16.89
CA PRO A 454 11.27 27.83 -15.92
C PRO A 454 9.88 28.12 -16.51
N ALA A 455 9.76 28.35 -17.83
CA ALA A 455 8.48 28.54 -18.48
C ALA A 455 7.66 27.24 -18.52
N GLY A 456 8.33 26.11 -18.82
CA GLY A 456 7.78 24.78 -18.71
C GLY A 456 7.34 24.45 -17.29
N CYS A 457 8.15 24.81 -16.28
CA CYS A 457 7.79 24.65 -14.87
C CYS A 457 6.45 25.33 -14.54
N VAL A 458 6.29 26.61 -14.89
CA VAL A 458 5.04 27.36 -14.66
C VAL A 458 3.85 26.66 -15.32
N ARG A 459 3.97 26.28 -16.59
CA ARG A 459 2.89 25.56 -17.31
C ARG A 459 2.54 24.24 -16.62
N ALA A 460 3.54 23.42 -16.31
CA ALA A 460 3.33 22.09 -15.73
C ALA A 460 2.60 22.17 -14.38
N VAL A 461 3.05 23.05 -13.48
CA VAL A 461 2.44 23.21 -12.15
C VAL A 461 1.02 23.77 -12.25
N LEU A 462 0.77 24.76 -13.10
CA LEU A 462 -0.58 25.32 -13.28
C LEU A 462 -1.55 24.30 -13.90
N THR A 463 -1.10 23.52 -14.90
CA THR A 463 -1.91 22.46 -15.51
C THR A 463 -2.23 21.36 -14.49
N ALA A 464 -1.23 20.92 -13.72
CA ALA A 464 -1.40 19.90 -12.69
C ALA A 464 -2.33 20.38 -11.55
N GLY A 465 -2.14 21.62 -11.09
CA GLY A 465 -2.95 22.25 -10.04
C GLY A 465 -4.34 22.68 -10.50
N GLY A 466 -4.65 22.64 -11.80
CA GLY A 466 -5.98 22.97 -12.31
C GLY A 466 -6.26 24.48 -12.39
N GLY A 467 -5.23 25.31 -12.62
CA GLY A 467 -5.36 26.75 -12.79
C GLY A 467 -4.45 27.55 -11.87
N THR A 468 -4.71 28.85 -11.78
CA THR A 468 -3.90 29.79 -10.96
C THR A 468 -4.01 29.54 -9.47
N ASP A 469 -5.15 29.02 -9.02
CA ASP A 469 -5.46 28.83 -7.60
C ASP A 469 -5.03 27.45 -7.09
N LEU A 470 -4.55 26.60 -8.01
CA LEU A 470 -4.00 25.27 -7.73
C LEU A 470 -4.96 24.33 -6.97
N LEU A 471 -6.28 24.44 -7.20
CA LEU A 471 -7.32 23.74 -6.45
C LEU A 471 -7.30 22.20 -6.59
N ARG A 472 -6.56 21.64 -7.55
CA ARG A 472 -6.33 20.17 -7.63
C ARG A 472 -5.28 19.67 -6.65
N PHE A 473 -4.49 20.57 -6.07
CA PHE A 473 -3.62 20.23 -4.94
C PHE A 473 -4.40 20.45 -3.64
N GLY A 474 -4.25 19.51 -2.70
CA GLY A 474 -4.83 19.65 -1.36
C GLY A 474 -4.40 20.97 -0.72
N ALA A 475 -5.31 21.60 0.03
CA ALA A 475 -5.13 22.93 0.62
C ALA A 475 -3.79 23.08 1.33
N LEU A 476 -3.45 22.10 2.17
CA LEU A 476 -2.23 22.10 2.96
C LEU A 476 -0.96 21.87 2.13
N THR A 477 -1.03 21.50 0.85
CA THR A 477 0.17 21.35 -0.01
C THR A 477 0.36 22.52 -0.96
N ARG A 478 -0.64 23.39 -1.15
CA ARG A 478 -0.60 24.53 -2.07
C ARG A 478 0.57 25.49 -1.81
N PRO A 479 0.93 25.87 -0.57
CA PRO A 479 2.06 26.78 -0.32
C PRO A 479 3.39 26.30 -0.91
N ARG A 480 3.64 24.98 -0.88
CA ARG A 480 4.83 24.38 -1.51
C ARG A 480 4.85 24.62 -3.03
N TRP A 481 3.71 24.44 -3.70
CA TRP A 481 3.61 24.59 -5.15
C TRP A 481 3.67 26.06 -5.58
N PHE A 482 3.07 26.96 -4.81
CA PHE A 482 3.23 28.40 -5.03
C PHE A 482 4.68 28.86 -4.87
N ARG A 483 5.46 28.28 -3.94
CA ARG A 483 6.91 28.52 -3.87
C ARG A 483 7.64 28.03 -5.13
N VAL A 484 7.28 26.87 -5.68
CA VAL A 484 7.85 26.39 -6.95
C VAL A 484 7.58 27.38 -8.08
N LEU A 485 6.35 27.89 -8.19
CA LEU A 485 5.99 28.93 -9.15
C LEU A 485 6.78 30.23 -8.91
N THR A 486 6.93 30.64 -7.65
CA THR A 486 7.73 31.81 -7.26
C THR A 486 9.15 31.69 -7.79
N ARG A 487 9.83 30.57 -7.53
CA ARG A 487 11.19 30.31 -8.03
C ARG A 487 11.26 30.32 -9.55
N ALA A 488 10.26 29.77 -10.23
CA ALA A 488 10.21 29.73 -11.69
C ALA A 488 10.02 31.13 -12.30
N GLU A 489 9.16 31.98 -11.72
CA GLU A 489 8.99 33.37 -12.18
C GLU A 489 10.23 34.22 -11.90
N LEU A 490 10.91 34.03 -10.76
CA LEU A 490 12.22 34.66 -10.50
C LEU A 490 13.26 34.24 -11.54
N ALA A 491 13.31 32.96 -11.91
CA ALA A 491 14.22 32.46 -12.96
C ALA A 491 13.88 33.03 -14.36
N ARG A 492 12.64 33.44 -14.60
CA ARG A 492 12.20 34.16 -15.82
C ARG A 492 12.51 35.66 -15.76
N GLY A 493 12.89 36.19 -14.59
CA GLY A 493 13.09 37.62 -14.36
C GLY A 493 11.80 38.40 -14.10
N ASP A 494 10.65 37.73 -13.96
CA ASP A 494 9.37 38.38 -13.65
C ASP A 494 9.15 38.43 -12.13
N VAL A 495 9.84 39.37 -11.48
CA VAL A 495 9.78 39.55 -10.01
C VAL A 495 8.38 39.93 -9.55
N ALA A 496 7.60 40.64 -10.37
CA ALA A 496 6.22 41.01 -10.05
C ALA A 496 5.31 39.77 -10.05
N ALA A 497 5.46 38.87 -11.01
CA ALA A 497 4.76 37.57 -11.00
C ALA A 497 5.20 36.72 -9.81
N ALA A 498 6.49 36.66 -9.52
CA ALA A 498 6.99 35.96 -8.35
C ALA A 498 6.38 36.49 -7.04
N GLY A 499 6.28 37.81 -6.88
CA GLY A 499 5.61 38.45 -5.75
C GLY A 499 4.15 38.03 -5.61
N ARG A 500 3.39 38.00 -6.73
CA ARG A 500 2.00 37.50 -6.71
C ARG A 500 1.93 36.04 -6.24
N ARG A 501 2.84 35.18 -6.71
CA ARG A 501 2.89 33.77 -6.29
C ARG A 501 3.28 33.58 -4.83
N ALA A 502 4.17 34.42 -4.30
CA ALA A 502 4.50 34.40 -2.89
C ALA A 502 3.30 34.85 -2.02
N GLU A 503 2.53 35.83 -2.46
CA GLU A 503 1.29 36.24 -1.81
C GLU A 503 0.19 35.17 -1.90
N ASP A 504 0.04 34.49 -3.05
CA ASP A 504 -0.85 33.34 -3.19
C ASP A 504 -0.49 32.23 -2.17
N ALA A 505 0.81 31.98 -1.95
CA ALA A 505 1.29 31.02 -0.95
C ALA A 505 0.86 31.41 0.47
N ALA A 506 0.91 32.69 0.81
CA ALA A 506 0.50 33.20 2.11
C ALA A 506 -1.03 33.20 2.28
N ALA A 507 -1.76 33.56 1.23
CA ALA A 507 -3.23 33.56 1.22
C ALA A 507 -3.83 32.15 1.32
N ALA A 508 -3.07 31.12 0.93
CA ALA A 508 -3.46 29.72 1.10
C ALA A 508 -3.34 29.21 2.55
N LEU A 509 -2.72 29.98 3.46
CA LEU A 509 -2.56 29.59 4.87
C LEU A 509 -3.79 29.97 5.71
N THR A 510 -4.08 29.11 6.67
CA THR A 510 -5.03 29.33 7.77
C THR A 510 -4.26 29.47 9.10
N PRO A 511 -4.87 30.02 10.17
CA PRO A 511 -4.24 30.06 11.50
C PRO A 511 -3.75 28.69 11.99
N ASP A 512 -4.46 27.61 11.63
CA ASP A 512 -4.19 26.23 12.03
C ASP A 512 -3.31 25.47 11.02
N SER A 513 -2.70 26.18 10.07
CA SER A 513 -1.81 25.57 9.10
C SER A 513 -0.52 25.04 9.76
N PRO A 514 -0.06 23.83 9.42
CA PRO A 514 1.14 23.25 10.00
C PRO A 514 2.37 24.14 9.76
N ALA A 515 3.34 24.09 10.70
CA ALA A 515 4.53 24.93 10.65
C ALA A 515 5.28 24.82 9.30
N GLY A 516 5.41 23.61 8.74
CA GLY A 516 6.08 23.41 7.45
C GLY A 516 5.43 24.19 6.30
N GLN A 517 4.10 24.36 6.31
CA GLN A 517 3.39 25.11 5.28
C GLN A 517 3.62 26.61 5.39
N ARG A 518 3.64 27.13 6.62
CA ARG A 518 4.07 28.50 6.90
C ARG A 518 5.50 28.75 6.40
N GLY A 519 6.39 27.78 6.61
CA GLY A 519 7.77 27.82 6.12
C GLY A 519 7.88 28.00 4.60
N PHE A 520 7.01 27.34 3.82
CA PHE A 520 6.99 27.50 2.37
C PHE A 520 6.60 28.92 1.92
N ALA A 521 5.56 29.50 2.51
CA ALA A 521 5.12 30.86 2.18
C ALA A 521 6.16 31.91 2.58
N LEU A 522 6.73 31.80 3.79
CA LEU A 522 7.79 32.68 4.28
C LEU A 522 9.03 32.61 3.39
N LEU A 523 9.44 31.41 2.98
CA LEU A 523 10.59 31.23 2.11
C LEU A 523 10.34 31.78 0.70
N ALA A 524 9.13 31.66 0.17
CA ALA A 524 8.76 32.27 -1.12
C ALA A 524 8.89 33.81 -1.07
N ARG A 525 8.39 34.45 -0.01
CA ARG A 525 8.53 35.90 0.18
C ARG A 525 9.99 36.33 0.34
N ALA A 526 10.77 35.58 1.11
CA ALA A 526 12.20 35.85 1.27
C ALA A 526 12.98 35.73 -0.05
N GLU A 527 12.66 34.74 -0.89
CA GLU A 527 13.26 34.55 -2.22
C GLU A 527 12.94 35.75 -3.15
N VAL A 528 11.73 36.32 -3.07
CA VAL A 528 11.36 37.54 -3.81
C VAL A 528 12.11 38.77 -3.29
N GLY A 529 12.14 38.98 -1.97
CA GLY A 529 12.84 40.12 -1.35
C GLY A 529 14.33 40.15 -1.66
N LEU A 530 14.98 38.97 -1.65
CA LEU A 530 16.36 38.78 -2.11
C LEU A 530 16.59 39.21 -3.56
N SER A 531 15.61 38.99 -4.44
CA SER A 531 15.72 39.37 -5.85
C SER A 531 15.54 40.86 -6.08
N LEU A 532 14.74 41.54 -5.26
CA LEU A 532 14.49 42.98 -5.36
C LEU A 532 15.67 43.83 -4.88
N LYS A 533 16.51 43.31 -3.97
CA LYS A 533 17.64 44.04 -3.35
C LYS A 533 17.27 45.34 -2.61
N GLU A 534 15.98 45.56 -2.35
CA GLU A 534 15.46 46.73 -1.65
C GLU A 534 14.95 46.38 -0.23
N ALA A 535 14.77 45.08 0.06
CA ALA A 535 14.18 44.57 1.30
C ALA A 535 14.98 43.42 1.93
N GLU A 536 16.32 43.49 1.86
CA GLU A 536 17.20 42.39 2.24
C GLU A 536 17.11 42.04 3.74
N SER A 537 16.88 43.03 4.63
CA SER A 537 16.72 42.76 6.07
C SER A 537 15.42 42.02 6.37
N GLU A 538 14.31 42.42 5.72
CA GLU A 538 13.03 41.73 5.86
C GLU A 538 13.11 40.32 5.26
N ALA A 539 13.78 40.17 4.11
CA ALA A 539 14.02 38.86 3.50
C ALA A 539 14.85 37.94 4.41
N ALA A 540 15.82 38.49 5.15
CA ALA A 540 16.59 37.74 6.14
C ALA A 540 15.70 37.24 7.28
N GLU A 541 14.85 38.11 7.86
CA GLU A 541 13.91 37.76 8.92
C GLU A 541 12.92 36.68 8.47
N GLN A 542 12.29 36.86 7.30
CA GLN A 542 11.36 35.90 6.72
C GLN A 542 12.01 34.53 6.46
N ALA A 543 13.23 34.50 5.91
CA ALA A 543 13.95 33.24 5.69
C ALA A 543 14.34 32.55 7.01
N ASP A 544 14.60 33.32 8.06
CA ASP A 544 14.92 32.79 9.38
C ASP A 544 13.73 32.19 10.10
N GLU A 545 12.59 32.86 10.01
CA GLU A 545 11.30 32.33 10.43
C GLU A 545 10.94 31.07 9.65
N ALA A 546 11.19 31.05 8.33
CA ALA A 546 11.00 29.85 7.51
C ALA A 546 11.88 28.68 7.98
N ALA A 547 13.16 28.93 8.28
CA ALA A 547 14.06 27.91 8.80
C ALA A 547 13.57 27.36 10.16
N THR A 548 13.07 28.23 11.04
CA THR A 548 12.48 27.84 12.32
C THR A 548 11.22 27.00 12.13
N ALA A 549 10.34 27.42 11.21
CA ALA A 549 9.14 26.69 10.86
C ALA A 549 9.43 25.28 10.33
N PHE A 550 10.42 25.12 9.43
CA PHE A 550 10.84 23.81 8.94
C PHE A 550 11.50 22.95 10.02
N ARG A 551 12.25 23.55 10.96
CA ARG A 551 12.81 22.84 12.10
C ARG A 551 11.72 22.25 13.00
N THR A 552 10.71 23.07 13.34
CA THR A 552 9.54 22.63 14.11
C THR A 552 8.80 21.51 13.40
N ALA A 553 8.68 21.59 12.07
CA ALA A 553 8.05 20.57 11.23
C ALA A 553 8.95 19.36 10.92
N ARG A 554 10.17 19.28 11.48
CA ARG A 554 11.11 18.17 11.25
C ARG A 554 11.49 17.98 9.77
N MET A 555 11.67 19.09 9.04
CA MET A 555 11.97 19.13 7.60
C MET A 555 13.40 19.64 7.33
N PRO A 556 14.47 18.86 7.61
CA PRO A 556 15.85 19.35 7.64
C PRO A 556 16.37 19.86 6.29
N LEU A 557 15.97 19.26 5.17
CA LEU A 557 16.38 19.72 3.83
C LEU A 557 15.78 21.08 3.47
N TYR A 558 14.56 21.35 3.92
CA TYR A 558 13.93 22.65 3.75
C TYR A 558 14.46 23.67 4.76
N GLU A 559 14.78 23.26 6.00
CA GLU A 559 15.51 24.11 6.96
C GLU A 559 16.87 24.54 6.39
N ALA A 560 17.61 23.61 5.75
CA ALA A 560 18.89 23.92 5.11
C ALA A 560 18.72 24.93 3.96
N THR A 561 17.68 24.74 3.14
CA THR A 561 17.36 25.65 2.03
C THR A 561 16.99 27.05 2.53
N ALA A 562 16.16 27.14 3.58
CA ALA A 562 15.80 28.41 4.22
C ALA A 562 17.01 29.09 4.88
N SER A 563 17.88 28.31 5.53
CA SER A 563 19.13 28.80 6.13
C SER A 563 20.08 29.37 5.06
N LEU A 564 20.13 28.79 3.86
CA LEU A 564 20.89 29.36 2.74
C LEU A 564 20.33 30.71 2.26
N ALA A 565 19.00 30.83 2.18
CA ALA A 565 18.35 32.08 1.82
C ALA A 565 18.60 33.15 2.91
N ALA A 566 18.42 32.81 4.19
CA ALA A 566 18.68 33.69 5.32
C ALA A 566 20.13 34.17 5.34
N GLY A 567 21.09 33.26 5.16
CA GLY A 567 22.51 33.61 5.09
C GLY A 567 22.83 34.53 3.91
N SER A 568 22.20 34.30 2.75
CA SER A 568 22.39 35.14 1.57
C SER A 568 21.84 36.56 1.78
N ALA A 569 20.69 36.69 2.43
CA ALA A 569 20.06 37.98 2.74
C ALA A 569 20.87 38.75 3.79
N LEU A 570 21.30 38.08 4.86
CA LEU A 570 22.16 38.66 5.89
C LEU A 570 23.50 39.14 5.32
N ALA A 571 24.11 38.37 4.42
CA ALA A 571 25.36 38.75 3.77
C ALA A 571 25.18 40.00 2.89
N ALA A 572 24.04 40.13 2.22
CA ALA A 572 23.72 41.30 1.40
C ALA A 572 23.55 42.57 2.24
N CYS A 573 22.95 42.45 3.43
CA CYS A 573 22.87 43.52 4.44
C CYS A 573 24.20 43.81 5.20
N GLY A 574 25.31 43.16 4.85
CA GLY A 574 26.60 43.32 5.55
C GLY A 574 26.69 42.61 6.92
N ARG A 575 25.68 41.82 7.32
CA ARG A 575 25.64 41.04 8.58
C ARG A 575 26.40 39.71 8.44
N HIS A 576 27.69 39.79 8.07
CA HIS A 576 28.48 38.63 7.66
C HIS A 576 28.65 37.54 8.74
N ALA A 577 28.81 37.91 10.01
CA ALA A 577 28.95 36.93 11.09
C ALA A 577 27.70 36.04 11.26
N GLU A 578 26.52 36.65 11.13
CA GLU A 578 25.24 35.94 11.21
C GLU A 578 25.02 35.10 9.94
N ALA A 579 25.39 35.63 8.76
CA ALA A 579 25.36 34.89 7.51
C ALA A 579 26.20 33.60 7.58
N LEU A 580 27.42 33.67 8.13
CA LEU A 580 28.29 32.51 8.32
C LEU A 580 27.61 31.42 9.17
N THR A 581 26.92 31.82 10.25
CA THR A 581 26.18 30.89 11.12
C THR A 581 25.11 30.14 10.35
N ARG A 582 24.38 30.84 9.46
CA ARG A 582 23.33 30.24 8.63
C ARG A 582 23.88 29.32 7.55
N PHE A 583 24.98 29.69 6.91
CA PHE A 583 25.61 28.81 5.92
C PHE A 583 26.22 27.55 6.56
N VAL A 584 26.80 27.63 7.77
CA VAL A 584 27.24 26.45 8.54
C VAL A 584 26.05 25.55 8.82
N ARG A 585 24.93 26.09 9.31
CA ARG A 585 23.70 25.32 9.57
C ARG A 585 23.22 24.59 8.32
N ALA A 586 23.18 25.27 7.18
CA ALA A 586 22.78 24.65 5.92
C ALA A 586 23.72 23.53 5.47
N ARG A 587 25.04 23.74 5.58
CA ARG A 587 26.06 22.72 5.25
C ARG A 587 25.87 21.48 6.12
N ASP A 588 25.75 21.65 7.43
CA ASP A 588 25.69 20.55 8.38
C ASP A 588 24.42 19.71 8.21
N LEU A 589 23.27 20.36 8.00
CA LEU A 589 22.01 19.68 7.68
C LEU A 589 22.08 18.93 6.34
N SER A 590 22.65 19.57 5.31
CA SER A 590 22.80 18.93 3.98
C SER A 590 23.72 17.71 4.05
N ALA A 591 24.80 17.78 4.82
CA ALA A 591 25.71 16.67 5.05
C ALA A 591 25.03 15.52 5.81
N ALA A 592 24.27 15.84 6.86
CA ALA A 592 23.53 14.84 7.64
C ALA A 592 22.46 14.11 6.82
N CYS A 593 21.84 14.78 5.85
CA CYS A 593 20.85 14.19 4.94
C CYS A 593 21.45 13.58 3.67
N GLY A 594 22.78 13.59 3.49
CA GLY A 594 23.44 13.02 2.31
C GLY A 594 23.18 13.77 1.00
N VAL A 595 23.01 15.10 1.05
CA VAL A 595 22.76 15.94 -0.14
C VAL A 595 24.00 16.78 -0.49
N PRO A 596 24.92 16.25 -1.33
CA PRO A 596 26.19 16.92 -1.63
C PRO A 596 25.99 18.25 -2.38
N ALA A 597 25.06 18.32 -3.33
CA ALA A 597 24.84 19.54 -4.11
C ALA A 597 24.44 20.76 -3.23
N LEU A 598 23.61 20.53 -2.19
CA LEU A 598 23.20 21.59 -1.26
C LEU A 598 24.33 21.95 -0.28
N ARG A 599 25.09 20.95 0.18
CA ARG A 599 26.29 21.14 0.99
C ARG A 599 27.32 22.01 0.25
N ASP A 600 27.62 21.66 -1.00
CA ASP A 600 28.64 22.34 -1.80
C ASP A 600 28.24 23.80 -2.09
N ARG A 601 26.95 24.06 -2.33
CA ARG A 601 26.40 25.42 -2.40
C ARG A 601 26.60 26.20 -1.10
N ALA A 602 26.39 25.58 0.05
CA ALA A 602 26.63 26.22 1.34
C ALA A 602 28.12 26.52 1.59
N GLU A 603 29.01 25.59 1.20
CA GLU A 603 30.46 25.78 1.28
C GLU A 603 30.97 26.88 0.35
N GLU A 604 30.42 26.98 -0.87
CA GLU A 604 30.72 28.07 -1.79
C GLU A 604 30.36 29.43 -1.18
N ARG A 605 29.19 29.53 -0.53
CA ARG A 605 28.76 30.75 0.16
C ARG A 605 29.66 31.07 1.37
N LEU A 606 30.04 30.07 2.16
CA LEU A 606 30.99 30.23 3.26
C LEU A 606 32.34 30.80 2.80
N ARG A 607 32.91 30.25 1.72
CA ARG A 607 34.18 30.74 1.15
C ARG A 607 34.06 32.21 0.72
N ARG A 608 33.03 32.53 -0.06
CA ARG A 608 32.79 33.90 -0.53
C ARG A 608 32.61 34.90 0.62
N SER A 609 31.92 34.53 1.70
CA SER A 609 31.73 35.43 2.85
C SER A 609 32.95 35.52 3.77
N ALA A 610 33.83 34.51 3.77
CA ALA A 610 35.10 34.56 4.49
C ALA A 610 36.12 35.49 3.81
N ASP A 611 36.11 35.54 2.48
CA ASP A 611 36.99 36.40 1.67
C ASP A 611 36.61 37.89 1.72
N VAL A 612 35.41 38.23 2.20
CA VAL A 612 34.86 39.61 2.29
C VAL A 612 35.17 40.27 3.65
N ARG A 613 36.07 39.71 4.47
CA ARG A 613 36.47 40.37 5.72
C ARG A 613 37.11 41.75 5.43
N PRO A 614 36.72 42.81 6.16
CA PRO A 614 37.32 44.14 6.04
C PRO A 614 38.79 44.17 6.47
#